data_AF-A0A9P9CDN8-F1
#
_entry.id   AF-A0A9P9CDN8-F1
#
_cell.length_a   1.000
_cell.length_b   1.000
_cell.length_c   1.000
_cell.angle_alpha   90.00
_cell.angle_beta   90.00
_cell.angle_gamma   90.00
#
_symmetry.space_group_name_H-M   'P 1'
#
loop_
_entity.id
_entity.type
_entity.pdbx_description
1 polymer ?
#
loop_
_entity_poly.entity_id
_entity_poly.type
_entity_poly.pdbx_seq_one_letter_code
_entity_poly.pdbx_strand_id
1 'polypeptide(L)'
;MHTPPPQQQQQQLPPQYTARPPRYVPPLTVYKCKPCGARFALVSELSVRMKKHLPVLERPFSCTVCGSKFTTASNVARHMRTLHSAHAHAALSSLVES
;
A
#
# COMPACT_ATOMS: atom_id res chain seq x y z
N MET A 1 -19.29 -75.26 54.14
CA MET A 1 -18.29 -74.70 53.21
C MET A 1 -19.02 -73.84 52.20
N HIS A 2 -19.18 -72.54 52.47
CA HIS A 2 -19.87 -71.63 51.55
C HIS A 2 -18.83 -71.04 50.60
N THR A 3 -18.93 -71.36 49.31
CA THR A 3 -18.15 -70.70 48.26
C THR A 3 -18.70 -69.29 48.01
N PRO A 4 -17.84 -68.24 47.98
CA PRO A 4 -18.29 -66.89 47.67
C PRO A 4 -18.64 -66.74 46.17
N PRO A 5 -19.56 -65.83 45.80
CA PRO A 5 -19.95 -65.62 44.41
C PRO A 5 -18.86 -64.87 43.62
N PRO A 6 -18.77 -65.08 42.29
CA PRO A 6 -17.76 -64.45 41.47
C PRO A 6 -18.03 -62.94 41.34
N GLN A 7 -17.04 -62.12 41.66
CA GLN A 7 -17.11 -60.67 41.48
C GLN A 7 -16.95 -60.34 39.99
N GLN A 8 -17.97 -59.71 39.40
CA GLN A 8 -17.88 -59.17 38.05
C GLN A 8 -17.01 -57.91 38.06
N GLN A 9 -15.93 -57.95 37.27
CA GLN A 9 -15.03 -56.82 37.12
C GLN A 9 -15.66 -55.79 36.19
N GLN A 10 -16.06 -54.66 36.75
CA GLN A 10 -16.62 -53.54 36.00
C GLN A 10 -15.51 -52.87 35.18
N GLN A 11 -15.54 -53.08 33.86
CA GLN A 11 -14.64 -52.39 32.92
C GLN A 11 -15.02 -50.90 32.86
N GLN A 12 -14.20 -50.06 33.48
CA GLN A 12 -14.27 -48.61 33.33
C GLN A 12 -13.72 -48.24 31.93
N LEU A 13 -14.61 -47.84 31.02
CA LEU A 13 -14.20 -47.24 29.74
C LEU A 13 -13.55 -45.87 30.01
N PRO A 14 -12.44 -45.54 29.32
CA PRO A 14 -11.76 -44.26 29.54
C PRO A 14 -12.67 -43.08 29.21
N PRO A 15 -12.52 -41.94 29.90
CA PRO A 15 -13.28 -40.74 29.60
C PRO A 15 -12.96 -40.29 28.17
N GLN A 16 -13.98 -40.30 27.32
CA GLN A 16 -13.86 -39.82 25.94
C GLN A 16 -13.62 -38.31 25.97
N TYR A 17 -12.35 -37.90 25.90
CA TYR A 17 -11.97 -36.50 25.71
C TYR A 17 -12.37 -36.08 24.29
N THR A 18 -13.57 -35.53 24.14
CA THR A 18 -14.00 -34.84 22.92
C THR A 18 -13.35 -33.45 22.87
N ALA A 19 -12.01 -33.41 22.87
CA ALA A 19 -11.27 -32.19 22.63
C ALA A 19 -11.57 -31.73 21.19
N ARG A 20 -12.41 -30.71 21.04
CA ARG A 20 -12.71 -30.09 19.76
C ARG A 20 -11.38 -29.59 19.17
N PRO A 21 -10.98 -30.01 17.96
CA PRO A 21 -9.70 -29.61 17.38
C PRO A 21 -9.65 -28.08 17.25
N PRO A 22 -8.47 -27.45 17.43
CA PRO A 22 -8.31 -26.03 17.17
C PRO A 22 -8.79 -25.73 15.74
N ARG A 23 -9.64 -24.72 15.58
CA ARG A 23 -9.98 -24.25 14.24
C ARG A 23 -8.68 -23.80 13.57
N TYR A 24 -8.28 -24.46 12.48
CA TYR A 24 -7.23 -23.95 11.62
C TYR A 24 -7.70 -22.60 11.06
N VAL A 25 -7.12 -21.52 11.55
CA VAL A 25 -7.25 -20.19 10.96
C VAL A 25 -6.06 -20.07 10.00
N PRO A 26 -6.29 -20.13 8.68
CA PRO A 26 -5.21 -19.91 7.73
C PRO A 26 -4.57 -18.56 8.03
N PRO A 27 -3.24 -18.43 7.99
CA PRO A 27 -2.61 -17.12 8.03
C PRO A 27 -3.22 -16.30 6.90
N LEU A 28 -3.92 -15.21 7.25
CA LEU A 28 -4.32 -14.22 6.27
C LEU A 28 -3.03 -13.77 5.58
N THR A 29 -2.78 -14.26 4.37
CA THR A 29 -1.59 -13.93 3.59
C THR A 29 -1.72 -12.46 3.20
N VAL A 30 -1.11 -11.61 4.03
CA VAL A 30 -1.12 -10.17 3.85
C VAL A 30 0.22 -9.70 3.31
N TYR A 31 0.16 -8.81 2.33
CA TYR A 31 1.31 -8.17 1.75
C TYR A 31 1.83 -7.10 2.69
N LYS A 32 3.07 -7.27 3.18
CA LYS A 32 3.70 -6.35 4.12
C LYS A 32 4.52 -5.29 3.39
N CYS A 33 4.25 -4.04 3.69
CA CYS A 33 5.07 -2.91 3.27
C CYS A 33 6.38 -2.89 4.07
N LYS A 34 7.53 -3.04 3.41
CA LYS A 34 8.84 -3.03 4.08
C LYS A 34 9.16 -1.67 4.74
N PRO A 35 8.94 -0.51 4.07
CA PRO A 35 9.27 0.80 4.66
C PRO A 35 8.49 1.20 5.91
N CYS A 36 7.20 0.84 6.01
CA CYS A 36 6.36 1.28 7.15
C CYS A 36 5.62 0.16 7.88
N GLY A 37 5.84 -1.11 7.52
CA GLY A 37 5.25 -2.27 8.19
C GLY A 37 3.76 -2.52 7.95
N ALA A 38 3.06 -1.63 7.22
CA ALA A 38 1.63 -1.75 6.94
C ALA A 38 1.29 -3.05 6.19
N ARG A 39 0.12 -3.63 6.49
CA ARG A 39 -0.34 -4.92 5.94
C ARG A 39 -1.55 -4.68 5.03
N PHE A 40 -1.56 -5.33 3.87
CA PHE A 40 -2.58 -5.18 2.86
C PHE A 40 -3.11 -6.55 2.42
N ALA A 41 -4.39 -6.63 2.05
CA ALA A 41 -5.00 -7.88 1.58
C ALA A 41 -4.59 -8.18 0.14
N LEU A 42 -4.30 -7.14 -0.66
CA LEU A 42 -3.99 -7.25 -2.09
C LEU A 42 -2.62 -6.66 -2.44
N VAL A 43 -2.00 -7.21 -3.50
CA VAL A 43 -0.75 -6.70 -4.08
C VAL A 43 -0.93 -5.29 -4.66
N SER A 44 -2.11 -4.99 -5.21
CA SER A 44 -2.45 -3.70 -5.80
C SER A 44 -2.41 -2.58 -4.74
N GLU A 45 -2.97 -2.84 -3.55
CA GLU A 45 -2.94 -1.92 -2.42
C GLU A 45 -1.51 -1.67 -1.92
N LEU A 46 -0.70 -2.74 -1.80
CA LEU A 46 0.72 -2.61 -1.48
C LEU A 46 1.45 -1.77 -2.53
N SER A 47 1.19 -2.02 -3.82
CA SER A 47 1.82 -1.29 -4.93
C SER A 47 1.49 0.21 -4.89
N VAL A 48 0.24 0.58 -4.61
CA VAL A 48 -0.16 1.98 -4.45
C VAL A 48 0.49 2.60 -3.21
N ARG A 49 0.59 1.87 -2.10
CA ARG A 49 1.30 2.32 -0.89
C ARG A 49 2.77 2.61 -1.18
N MET A 50 3.44 1.74 -1.94
CA MET A 50 4.87 1.91 -2.28
C MET A 50 5.15 3.19 -3.06
N LYS A 51 4.20 3.68 -3.88
CA LYS A 51 4.32 4.98 -4.57
C LYS A 51 4.45 6.17 -3.60
N LYS A 52 3.96 6.05 -2.37
CA LYS A 52 4.12 7.09 -1.33
C LYS A 52 5.49 7.05 -0.65
N HIS A 53 6.17 5.90 -0.70
CA HIS A 53 7.53 5.75 -0.20
C HIS A 53 8.58 6.08 -1.25
N LEU A 54 8.20 6.01 -2.53
CA LEU A 54 9.02 6.58 -3.58
C LEU A 54 9.19 8.08 -3.27
N PRO A 55 10.42 8.60 -3.23
CA PRO A 55 10.65 10.03 -3.06
C PRO A 55 9.77 10.78 -4.06
N VAL A 56 9.16 11.88 -3.57
CA VAL A 56 8.29 12.79 -4.33
C VAL A 56 8.78 12.83 -5.76
N LEU A 57 7.88 12.55 -6.71
CA LEU A 57 8.11 12.72 -8.15
C LEU A 57 8.97 13.96 -8.30
N GLU A 58 10.26 13.76 -8.59
CA GLU A 58 11.17 14.82 -8.96
C GLU A 58 10.39 15.57 -10.02
N ARG A 59 9.88 16.75 -9.67
CA ARG A 59 9.03 17.55 -10.53
C ARG A 59 10.02 18.30 -11.41
N PRO A 60 10.55 17.66 -12.48
CA PRO A 60 11.75 18.14 -13.14
C PRO A 60 11.42 19.42 -13.91
N PHE A 61 10.12 19.66 -14.14
CA PHE A 61 9.61 20.77 -14.92
C PHE A 61 9.11 21.84 -13.96
N SER A 62 9.82 22.96 -13.90
CA SER A 62 9.41 24.15 -13.16
C SER A 62 8.99 25.26 -14.12
N CYS A 63 8.00 26.05 -13.71
CA CYS A 63 7.67 27.31 -14.36
C CYS A 63 8.79 28.32 -14.11
N THR A 64 9.31 28.93 -15.17
CA THR A 64 10.36 29.96 -15.09
C THR A 64 9.85 31.31 -14.58
N VAL A 65 8.53 31.54 -14.63
CA VAL A 65 7.92 32.82 -14.21
C VAL A 65 7.57 32.82 -12.72
N CYS A 66 6.95 31.74 -12.21
CA CYS A 66 6.49 31.68 -10.81
C CYS A 66 7.13 30.56 -9.97
N GLY A 67 8.04 29.75 -10.54
CA GLY A 67 8.72 28.68 -9.80
C GLY A 67 7.85 27.45 -9.48
N SER A 68 6.60 27.42 -9.94
CA SER A 68 5.69 26.28 -9.73
C SER A 68 6.26 24.99 -10.33
N LYS A 69 6.23 23.88 -9.58
CA LYS A 69 6.83 22.60 -9.98
C LYS A 69 5.78 21.59 -10.45
N PHE A 70 6.04 20.92 -11.57
CA PHE A 70 5.14 20.01 -12.25
C PHE A 70 5.82 18.68 -12.60
N THR A 71 5.03 17.62 -12.67
CA THR A 71 5.51 16.27 -12.98
C THR A 71 5.69 16.00 -14.47
N THR A 72 5.09 16.83 -15.34
CA THR A 72 5.16 16.68 -16.80
C THR A 72 5.29 18.03 -17.50
N ALA A 73 5.97 18.06 -18.65
CA ALA A 73 6.12 19.25 -19.49
C ALA A 73 4.78 19.78 -20.02
N SER A 74 3.83 18.91 -20.36
CA SER A 74 2.49 19.29 -20.83
C SER A 74 1.70 20.11 -19.79
N ASN A 75 1.89 19.80 -18.51
CA ASN A 75 1.28 20.55 -17.42
C ASN A 75 1.90 21.95 -17.28
N VAL A 76 3.23 22.09 -17.45
CA VAL A 76 3.89 23.40 -17.50
C VAL A 76 3.39 24.22 -18.68
N ALA A 77 3.33 23.64 -19.88
CA ALA A 77 2.90 24.36 -21.08
C ALA A 77 1.45 24.88 -20.96
N ARG A 78 0.54 24.08 -20.38
CA ARG A 78 -0.83 24.52 -20.07
C ARG A 78 -0.81 25.65 -19.04
N HIS A 79 -0.07 25.48 -17.96
CA HIS A 79 0.06 26.49 -16.90
C HIS A 79 0.58 27.83 -17.45
N MET A 80 1.61 27.80 -18.31
CA MET A 80 2.15 28.98 -18.97
C MET A 80 1.09 29.65 -19.85
N ARG A 81 0.32 28.87 -20.62
CA ARG A 81 -0.76 29.41 -21.47
C ARG A 81 -1.95 29.98 -20.69
N THR A 82 -2.25 29.46 -19.50
CA THR A 82 -3.42 29.92 -18.73
C THR A 82 -3.09 31.04 -17.75
N LEU A 83 -1.87 31.06 -17.20
CA LEU A 83 -1.49 31.99 -16.12
C LEU A 83 -0.39 32.98 -16.53
N HIS A 84 0.37 32.71 -17.59
CA HIS A 84 1.51 33.52 -18.02
C HIS A 84 1.49 33.87 -19.51
N SER A 85 0.36 33.65 -20.21
CA SER A 85 0.20 33.89 -21.65
C SER A 85 0.41 35.34 -22.08
N ALA A 86 0.41 36.28 -21.13
CA ALA A 86 0.72 37.68 -21.38
C ALA A 86 2.22 37.98 -21.62
N HIS A 87 3.14 37.09 -21.26
CA HIS A 87 4.59 37.34 -21.36
C HIS A 87 5.24 36.85 -22.67
N ALA A 88 4.46 36.52 -23.71
CA ALA A 88 4.99 36.09 -25.00
C ALA A 88 5.43 37.25 -25.92
N HIS A 89 5.24 38.51 -25.53
CA HIS A 89 5.47 39.69 -26.38
C HIS A 89 6.68 40.56 -26.01
N ALA A 90 7.69 40.06 -25.28
CA ALA A 90 8.82 40.90 -24.83
C ALA A 90 10.21 40.30 -25.07
N ALA A 91 10.44 39.62 -26.21
CA ALA A 91 11.78 39.10 -26.52
C ALA A 91 12.24 39.28 -27.99
N LEU A 92 11.50 40.00 -28.84
CA LEU A 92 11.89 40.18 -30.26
C LEU A 92 11.73 41.64 -30.76
N SER A 93 12.08 42.64 -29.95
CA SER A 93 12.08 44.05 -30.42
C SER A 93 13.27 44.88 -29.92
N SER A 94 14.46 44.29 -29.88
CA SER A 94 15.72 45.05 -29.67
C SER A 94 16.82 44.55 -30.63
N LEU A 95 16.52 44.63 -31.93
CA LEU A 95 17.51 44.48 -33.02
C LEU A 95 17.18 45.42 -34.21
N VAL A 96 16.71 46.64 -33.92
CA VAL A 96 16.69 47.74 -34.90
C VAL A 96 16.98 49.08 -34.20
N GLU A 97 18.21 49.24 -33.71
CA GLU A 97 18.83 50.57 -33.60
C GLU A 97 19.95 50.62 -34.64
N SER A 98 19.68 51.33 -35.73
CA SER A 98 20.64 51.82 -36.72
C SER A 98 20.43 53.32 -36.86
#